data_AF-A0A0M2F2M2-F1
#
_entry.id   AF-A0A0M2F2M2-F1
#
_cell.length_a   1.000
_cell.length_b   1.000
_cell.length_c   1.000
_cell.angle_alpha   90.00
_cell.angle_beta   90.00
_cell.angle_gamma   90.00
#
_symmetry.space_group_name_H-M   'P 1'
#
loop_
_entity.id
_entity.type
_entity.pdbx_description
1 polymer ?
#
loop_
_entity_poly.entity_id
_entity_poly.type
_entity_poly.pdbx_seq_one_letter_code
_entity_poly.pdbx_strand_id
1 'polypeptide(L)'
;MKKIAIVISLLSISGCAQEQVWVNPSKTTQDFYSDRATCNSMSQGVSNPQIYSPTPTTGYDNNPFMTGFTQSWNNASAMNAVAAKNQIFSDCMMGMGWSLQNKDAVSQPKSSETPQALDSAIKSIPELNHWYETSSPKFSVAVEADESLKKTPGWQKASLEYRFKRAYEITKAVYGESANDAEMCIWIDVASRDVGKKGSLAALRMFPDFIVTEKNKECLSESYSGEYSAFIDAVYKKIPDTAFLYIAAGK
;
A
#
# COMPACT_ATOMS: atom_id res chain seq x y z
N MET A 1 14.97 17.04 28.01
CA MET A 1 15.77 16.59 26.85
C MET A 1 15.34 17.39 25.63
N LYS A 2 16.22 18.22 25.07
CA LYS A 2 15.96 19.00 23.84
C LYS A 2 15.89 18.02 22.66
N LYS A 3 14.77 18.01 21.92
CA LYS A 3 14.60 17.21 20.70
C LYS A 3 15.25 17.98 19.55
N ILE A 4 16.30 17.42 18.96
CA ILE A 4 16.99 17.99 17.81
C ILE A 4 16.34 17.40 16.56
N ALA A 5 15.69 18.25 15.75
CA ALA A 5 15.24 17.87 14.42
C ALA A 5 16.45 17.90 13.48
N ILE A 6 16.72 16.81 12.77
CA ILE A 6 17.84 16.70 11.84
C ILE A 6 17.29 16.76 10.41
N VAL A 7 17.74 17.76 9.66
CA VAL A 7 17.45 17.97 8.23
C VAL A 7 18.68 17.53 7.45
N ILE A 8 18.55 16.52 6.57
CA ILE A 8 19.64 16.10 5.68
C ILE A 8 19.18 16.32 4.24
N SER A 9 19.77 17.34 3.62
CA SER A 9 19.55 17.70 2.22
C SER A 9 20.32 16.77 1.28
N LEU A 10 19.63 16.29 0.24
CA LEU A 10 20.25 15.59 -0.88
C LEU A 10 20.49 16.63 -1.99
N LEU A 11 21.74 17.07 -2.13
CA LEU A 11 22.17 17.96 -3.22
C LEU A 11 21.84 17.34 -4.58
N SER A 12 20.86 17.92 -5.27
CA SER A 12 20.55 17.66 -6.68
C SER A 12 20.45 19.02 -7.38
N ILE A 13 21.16 19.15 -8.49
CA ILE A 13 21.39 20.42 -9.19
C ILE A 13 20.18 20.77 -10.07
N SER A 14 19.74 22.03 -9.96
CA SER A 14 18.91 22.85 -10.86
C SER A 14 17.54 22.34 -11.33
N GLY A 15 16.51 22.95 -10.74
CA GLY A 15 15.11 22.98 -11.18
C GLY A 15 14.23 23.21 -9.96
N CYS A 16 13.34 24.21 -9.95
CA CYS A 16 12.51 24.59 -8.80
C CYS A 16 11.44 23.54 -8.44
N ALA A 17 11.84 22.30 -8.16
CA ALA A 17 11.03 21.29 -7.51
C ALA A 17 11.31 21.38 -6.01
N GLN A 18 10.26 21.54 -5.21
CA GLN A 18 10.36 21.61 -3.76
C GLN A 18 11.13 20.38 -3.23
N GLU A 19 12.24 20.63 -2.53
CA GLU A 19 13.15 19.57 -2.05
C GLU A 19 12.43 18.76 -0.95
N GLN A 20 12.03 17.53 -1.27
CA GLN A 20 11.42 16.61 -0.32
C GLN A 20 12.50 15.85 0.44
N VAL A 21 12.41 15.85 1.77
CA VAL A 21 13.33 15.16 2.67
C VAL A 21 12.57 14.14 3.52
N TRP A 22 13.19 12.98 3.72
CA TRP A 22 12.68 11.98 4.64
C TRP A 22 12.99 12.39 6.08
N VAL A 23 11.96 12.47 6.91
CA VAL A 23 12.11 12.85 8.32
C VAL A 23 11.44 11.83 9.23
N ASN A 24 12.08 11.58 10.38
CA ASN A 24 11.54 10.77 11.45
C ASN A 24 11.98 11.37 12.80
N PRO A 25 11.06 11.96 13.59
CA PRO A 25 11.41 12.64 14.85
C PRO A 25 11.94 11.73 15.97
N SER A 26 11.83 10.41 15.79
CA SER A 26 12.19 9.39 16.78
C SER A 26 13.41 8.57 16.40
N LYS A 27 14.00 8.80 15.22
CA LYS A 27 15.10 8.01 14.69
C LYS A 27 16.30 8.90 14.37
N THR A 28 17.48 8.31 14.49
CA THR A 28 18.75 8.96 14.21
C THR A 28 19.07 8.94 12.71
N THR A 29 20.07 9.72 12.31
CA THR A 29 20.65 9.63 10.97
C THR A 29 21.20 8.24 10.67
N GLN A 30 21.75 7.55 11.66
CA GLN A 30 22.24 6.19 11.47
C GLN A 30 21.09 5.23 11.12
N ASP A 31 19.95 5.39 11.80
CA ASP A 31 18.75 4.61 11.51
C ASP A 31 18.20 4.93 10.12
N PHE A 32 18.31 6.18 9.65
CA PHE A 32 17.93 6.53 8.28
C PHE A 32 18.69 5.70 7.25
N TYR A 33 20.02 5.62 7.37
CA TYR A 33 20.82 4.88 6.41
C TYR A 33 20.58 3.37 6.51
N SER A 34 20.36 2.84 7.72
CA SER A 34 20.00 1.43 7.94
C SER A 34 18.65 1.11 7.29
N ASP A 35 17.61 1.86 7.65
CA ASP A 35 16.24 1.68 7.13
C ASP A 35 16.19 1.87 5.61
N ARG A 36 16.88 2.89 5.10
CA ARG A 36 17.01 3.13 3.67
C ARG A 36 17.68 1.96 2.96
N ALA A 37 18.76 1.40 3.52
CA ALA A 37 19.42 0.24 2.92
C ALA A 37 18.47 -0.98 2.90
N THR A 38 17.73 -1.22 3.98
CA THR A 38 16.69 -2.26 4.05
C THR A 38 15.63 -2.04 2.98
N CYS A 39 15.02 -0.85 2.90
CA CYS A 39 14.00 -0.56 1.89
C CYS A 39 14.53 -0.61 0.46
N ASN A 40 15.78 -0.22 0.25
CA ASN A 40 16.42 -0.29 -1.06
C ASN A 40 16.68 -1.74 -1.48
N SER A 41 17.02 -2.63 -0.53
CA SER A 41 17.13 -4.07 -0.83
C SER A 41 15.78 -4.68 -1.19
N MET A 42 14.70 -4.28 -0.50
CA MET A 42 13.34 -4.74 -0.78
C MET A 42 12.84 -4.25 -2.15
N SER A 43 13.07 -2.97 -2.47
CA SER A 43 12.66 -2.42 -3.75
C SER A 43 13.48 -2.93 -4.93
N GLN A 44 14.68 -3.48 -4.67
CA GLN A 44 15.52 -4.15 -5.66
C GLN A 44 15.19 -5.63 -5.85
N GLY A 45 14.47 -6.26 -4.91
CA GLY A 45 14.01 -7.65 -5.02
C GLY A 45 12.90 -7.86 -6.06
N VAL A 46 12.34 -6.77 -6.61
CA VAL A 46 11.36 -6.85 -7.69
C VAL A 46 12.10 -7.21 -8.98
N SER A 47 12.13 -8.51 -9.26
CA SER A 47 12.65 -9.03 -10.53
C SER A 47 12.01 -8.28 -11.69
N ASN A 48 12.84 -7.64 -12.51
CA ASN A 48 12.40 -7.08 -13.78
C ASN A 48 11.69 -8.22 -14.55
N PRO A 49 10.48 -8.03 -15.11
CA PRO A 49 9.88 -9.04 -15.96
C PRO A 49 10.90 -9.41 -17.03
N GLN A 50 11.17 -10.72 -17.20
CA GLN A 50 12.18 -11.17 -18.13
C GLN A 50 11.89 -10.58 -19.50
N ILE A 51 12.86 -9.83 -20.02
CA ILE A 51 12.82 -9.25 -21.36
C ILE A 51 12.67 -10.42 -22.31
N TYR A 52 11.58 -10.43 -23.08
CA TYR A 52 11.45 -11.31 -24.23
C TYR A 52 12.54 -10.91 -25.23
N SER A 53 13.70 -11.56 -25.14
CA SER A 53 14.67 -11.56 -26.22
C SER A 53 14.07 -12.40 -27.33
N PRO A 54 13.78 -11.86 -28.53
CA PRO A 54 13.40 -12.69 -29.65
C PRO A 54 14.57 -13.64 -29.92
N THR A 55 14.35 -14.94 -29.72
CA THR A 55 15.22 -15.97 -30.27
C THR A 55 15.38 -15.72 -31.76
N PRO A 56 16.60 -15.78 -32.33
CA PRO A 56 16.80 -15.65 -33.77
C PRO A 56 16.26 -16.92 -34.44
N THR A 57 14.95 -16.99 -34.66
CA THR A 57 14.36 -17.95 -35.59
C THR A 57 14.71 -17.49 -36.99
N THR A 58 15.53 -18.30 -37.64
CA THR A 58 15.97 -18.15 -39.02
C THR A 58 14.76 -18.12 -39.95
N GLY A 59 14.61 -17.01 -40.65
CA GLY A 59 13.81 -16.91 -41.87
C GLY A 59 12.49 -16.18 -41.70
N TYR A 60 12.32 -15.13 -42.52
CA TYR A 60 11.09 -14.37 -42.76
C TYR A 60 10.57 -13.50 -41.60
N ASP A 61 10.91 -12.21 -41.68
CA ASP A 61 10.04 -11.04 -41.45
C ASP A 61 10.72 -9.91 -40.66
N ASN A 62 11.50 -9.09 -41.37
CA ASN A 62 11.93 -7.77 -40.90
C ASN A 62 10.76 -6.79 -41.00
N ASN A 63 9.81 -6.87 -40.08
CA ASN A 63 8.67 -5.96 -40.04
C ASN A 63 8.99 -4.78 -39.09
N PRO A 64 9.27 -3.56 -39.59
CA PRO A 64 9.69 -2.40 -38.77
C PRO A 64 8.63 -1.93 -37.76
N PHE A 65 7.39 -2.39 -37.89
CA PHE A 65 6.33 -2.18 -36.90
C PHE A 65 6.56 -2.97 -35.59
N MET A 66 7.07 -4.21 -35.67
CA MET A 66 7.26 -5.08 -34.50
C MET A 66 8.47 -4.69 -33.66
N THR A 67 9.55 -4.19 -34.28
CA THR A 67 10.72 -3.66 -33.57
C THR A 67 10.38 -2.41 -32.76
N GLY A 68 9.57 -1.49 -33.32
CA GLY A 68 9.07 -0.31 -32.61
C GLY A 68 8.14 -0.64 -31.44
N PHE A 69 7.24 -1.62 -31.63
CA PHE A 69 6.35 -2.09 -30.55
C PHE A 69 7.13 -2.74 -29.40
N THR A 70 8.08 -3.63 -29.70
CA THR A 70 8.87 -4.34 -28.68
C THR A 70 9.76 -3.37 -27.89
N GLN A 71 10.36 -2.38 -28.56
CA GLN A 71 11.15 -1.33 -27.90
C GLN A 71 10.29 -0.42 -27.02
N SER A 72 9.08 -0.06 -27.47
CA SER A 72 8.10 0.70 -26.68
C SER A 72 7.61 -0.07 -25.46
N TRP A 73 7.34 -1.38 -25.61
CA TRP A 73 6.92 -2.26 -24.51
C TRP A 73 8.04 -2.47 -23.47
N ASN A 74 9.29 -2.62 -23.92
CA ASN A 74 10.46 -2.72 -23.04
C ASN A 74 10.70 -1.40 -22.26
N ASN A 75 10.50 -0.25 -22.90
CA ASN A 75 10.59 1.04 -22.22
C ASN A 75 9.43 1.26 -21.23
N ALA A 76 8.20 0.90 -21.59
CA ALA A 76 7.03 1.04 -20.73
C ALA A 76 7.09 0.10 -19.51
N SER A 77 7.54 -1.14 -19.70
CA SER A 77 7.74 -2.11 -18.62
C SER A 77 8.89 -1.71 -17.68
N ALA A 78 10.00 -1.17 -18.21
CA ALA A 78 11.07 -0.61 -17.39
C ALA A 78 10.62 0.63 -16.59
N MET A 79 9.80 1.51 -17.17
CA MET A 79 9.24 2.66 -16.46
C MET A 79 8.25 2.25 -15.36
N ASN A 80 7.41 1.23 -15.61
CA ASN A 80 6.53 0.65 -14.60
C ASN A 80 7.31 -0.06 -13.48
N ALA A 81 8.41 -0.73 -13.79
CA ALA A 81 9.29 -1.35 -12.80
C ALA A 81 10.00 -0.29 -11.93
N VAL A 82 10.41 0.83 -12.52
CA VAL A 82 11.00 1.97 -11.77
C VAL A 82 9.95 2.67 -10.90
N ALA A 83 8.73 2.87 -11.40
CA ALA A 83 7.63 3.40 -10.62
C ALA A 83 7.26 2.47 -9.44
N ALA A 84 7.16 1.16 -9.70
CA ALA A 84 6.91 0.15 -8.67
C ALA A 84 8.05 0.09 -7.64
N LYS A 85 9.31 0.18 -8.08
CA LYS A 85 10.48 0.25 -7.18
C LYS A 85 10.42 1.47 -6.27
N ASN A 86 10.12 2.64 -6.83
CA ASN A 86 10.00 3.88 -6.06
C ASN A 86 8.83 3.81 -5.07
N GLN A 87 7.71 3.21 -5.48
CA GLN A 87 6.56 3.01 -4.62
C GLN A 87 6.88 2.05 -3.46
N ILE A 88 7.48 0.88 -3.74
CA ILE A 88 7.88 -0.09 -2.71
C ILE A 88 8.89 0.53 -1.73
N PHE A 89 9.85 1.28 -2.26
CA PHE A 89 10.81 2.00 -1.43
C PHE A 89 10.10 3.03 -0.53
N SER A 90 9.20 3.82 -1.11
CA SER A 90 8.43 4.84 -0.38
C SER A 90 7.55 4.20 0.71
N ASP A 91 6.82 3.15 0.37
CA ASP A 91 5.91 2.43 1.27
C ASP A 91 6.69 1.77 2.42
N CYS A 92 7.84 1.18 2.13
CA CYS A 92 8.73 0.64 3.14
C CYS A 92 9.26 1.73 4.09
N MET A 93 9.72 2.86 3.54
CA MET A 93 10.21 3.99 4.35
C MET A 93 9.09 4.55 5.24
N MET A 94 7.88 4.69 4.69
CA MET A 94 6.68 5.07 5.44
C MET A 94 6.31 4.05 6.52
N GLY A 95 6.39 2.75 6.24
CA GLY A 95 6.19 1.68 7.22
C GLY A 95 7.18 1.72 8.38
N MET A 96 8.42 2.16 8.13
CA MET A 96 9.43 2.39 9.16
C MET A 96 9.27 3.71 9.92
N GLY A 97 8.23 4.49 9.59
CA GLY A 97 7.86 5.74 10.25
C GLY A 97 8.59 6.96 9.68
N TRP A 98 9.22 6.84 8.51
CA TRP A 98 9.75 7.99 7.79
C TRP A 98 8.62 8.66 7.00
N SER A 99 8.60 9.98 6.98
CA SER A 99 7.66 10.75 6.15
C SER A 99 8.42 11.67 5.21
N LEU A 100 7.98 11.77 3.96
CA LEU A 100 8.42 12.82 3.05
C LEU A 100 7.82 14.15 3.51
N GLN A 101 8.67 15.11 3.82
CA GLN A 101 8.26 16.48 4.11
C GLN A 101 9.01 17.44 3.18
N ASN A 102 8.35 18.52 2.80
CA ASN A 102 9.05 19.64 2.17
C ASN A 102 10.06 20.20 3.18
N LYS A 103 11.28 20.49 2.72
CA LYS A 103 12.37 21.01 3.56
C LYS A 103 11.96 22.20 4.44
N ASP A 104 11.00 23.01 3.98
CA ASP A 104 10.47 24.17 4.69
C ASP A 104 9.50 23.82 5.85
N ALA A 105 8.95 22.60 5.88
CA ALA A 105 7.95 22.15 6.86
C ALA A 105 8.56 21.46 8.11
N VAL A 106 9.88 21.23 8.15
CA VAL A 106 10.55 20.41 9.20
C VAL A 106 10.66 21.10 10.57
N SER A 107 10.09 22.30 10.71
CA SER A 107 10.12 23.09 11.95
C SER A 107 8.84 23.02 12.78
N GLN A 108 8.19 21.86 12.95
CA GLN A 108 7.14 21.73 13.99
C GLN A 108 7.08 20.35 14.67
N PRO A 109 6.88 20.27 16.01
CA PRO A 109 6.78 19.01 16.71
C PRO A 109 5.42 18.33 16.54
N LYS A 110 5.48 17.00 16.57
CA LYS A 110 4.42 15.98 16.54
C LYS A 110 3.20 16.29 17.44
N SER A 111 2.02 15.87 16.97
CA SER A 111 0.75 15.67 17.70
C SER A 111 -0.30 16.79 17.59
N SER A 112 -1.11 16.71 16.54
CA SER A 112 -2.58 16.79 16.54
C SER A 112 -2.99 16.53 15.08
N GLU A 113 -3.84 15.55 14.80
CA GLU A 113 -4.52 15.50 13.50
C GLU A 113 -5.33 16.80 13.43
N THR A 114 -4.77 17.79 12.73
CA THR A 114 -5.45 19.09 12.63
C THR A 114 -6.70 18.89 11.77
N PRO A 115 -7.79 19.61 12.04
CA PRO A 115 -9.01 19.52 11.22
C PRO A 115 -8.76 19.66 9.73
N GLN A 116 -7.73 20.42 9.35
CA GLN A 116 -7.30 20.61 7.97
C GLN A 116 -6.67 19.33 7.34
N ALA A 117 -5.87 18.58 8.10
CA ALA A 117 -5.29 17.32 7.61
C ALA A 117 -6.35 16.24 7.41
N LEU A 118 -7.35 16.20 8.30
CA LEU A 118 -8.50 15.31 8.20
C LEU A 118 -9.34 15.62 6.96
N ASP A 119 -9.72 16.89 6.77
CA ASP A 119 -10.49 17.34 5.60
C ASP A 119 -9.76 17.05 4.29
N SER A 120 -8.44 17.26 4.26
CA SER A 120 -7.60 16.98 3.09
C SER A 120 -7.56 15.48 2.76
N ALA A 121 -7.43 14.61 3.76
CA ALA A 121 -7.39 13.16 3.57
C ALA A 121 -8.74 12.58 3.15
N ILE A 122 -9.86 13.13 3.64
CA ILE A 122 -11.20 12.71 3.18
C ILE A 122 -11.38 13.11 1.71
N LYS A 123 -11.02 14.35 1.35
CA LYS A 123 -11.13 14.88 -0.01
C LYS A 123 -10.25 14.17 -1.03
N SER A 124 -9.14 13.55 -0.61
CA SER A 124 -8.28 12.79 -1.54
C SER A 124 -8.89 11.47 -2.00
N ILE A 125 -9.98 11.01 -1.35
CA ILE A 125 -10.72 9.80 -1.73
C ILE A 125 -12.15 10.23 -2.13
N PRO A 126 -12.43 10.49 -3.43
CA PRO A 126 -13.67 11.13 -3.88
C PRO A 126 -14.95 10.43 -3.40
N GLU A 127 -14.98 9.10 -3.39
CA GLU A 127 -16.15 8.34 -2.92
C GLU A 127 -16.33 8.41 -1.39
N LEU A 128 -15.24 8.43 -0.62
CA LEU A 128 -15.31 8.61 0.82
C LEU A 128 -15.78 10.04 1.17
N ASN A 129 -15.29 11.04 0.43
CA ASN A 129 -15.77 12.41 0.54
C ASN A 129 -17.27 12.51 0.21
N HIS A 130 -17.73 11.82 -0.83
CA HIS A 130 -19.15 11.77 -1.15
C HIS A 130 -19.97 11.16 -0.01
N TRP A 131 -19.51 10.08 0.64
CA TRP A 131 -20.19 9.50 1.80
C TRP A 131 -20.22 10.45 3.00
N TYR A 132 -19.14 11.21 3.22
CA TYR A 132 -19.06 12.23 4.24
C TYR A 132 -20.08 13.36 4.00
N GLU A 133 -20.07 13.97 2.81
CA GLU A 133 -20.94 15.09 2.45
C GLU A 133 -22.43 14.72 2.46
N THR A 134 -22.76 13.49 2.05
CA THR A 134 -24.14 12.99 2.01
C THR A 134 -24.64 12.37 3.31
N SER A 135 -23.81 12.36 4.36
CA SER A 135 -24.12 11.69 5.64
C SER A 135 -24.53 10.21 5.45
N SER A 136 -23.86 9.53 4.53
CA SER A 136 -24.11 8.12 4.23
C SER A 136 -23.76 7.24 5.43
N PRO A 137 -24.55 6.20 5.77
CA PRO A 137 -24.20 5.24 6.82
C PRO A 137 -22.93 4.45 6.48
N LYS A 138 -22.43 4.51 5.24
CA LYS A 138 -21.12 3.96 4.88
C LYS A 138 -19.98 4.74 5.54
N PHE A 139 -20.14 6.05 5.77
CA PHE A 139 -19.09 6.86 6.36
C PHE A 139 -18.83 6.47 7.83
N SER A 140 -19.87 6.19 8.61
CA SER A 140 -19.68 5.69 9.99
C SER A 140 -18.98 4.34 10.02
N VAL A 141 -19.32 3.43 9.10
CA VAL A 141 -18.60 2.14 8.96
C VAL A 141 -17.14 2.34 8.58
N ALA A 142 -16.82 3.33 7.73
CA ALA A 142 -15.44 3.67 7.41
C ALA A 142 -14.68 4.23 8.62
N VAL A 143 -15.31 5.05 9.45
CA VAL A 143 -14.71 5.51 10.71
C VAL A 143 -14.40 4.33 11.65
N GLU A 144 -15.34 3.41 11.82
CA GLU A 144 -15.12 2.20 12.63
C GLU A 144 -14.03 1.28 12.05
N ALA A 145 -13.95 1.18 10.72
CA ALA A 145 -12.87 0.45 10.05
C ALA A 145 -11.50 1.10 10.33
N ASP A 146 -11.38 2.43 10.27
CA ASP A 146 -10.16 3.13 10.63
C ASP A 146 -9.77 2.91 12.11
N GLU A 147 -10.73 2.99 13.04
CA GLU A 147 -10.48 2.71 14.45
C GLU A 147 -9.96 1.29 14.70
N SER A 148 -10.33 0.36 13.83
CA SER A 148 -9.91 -1.04 13.89
C SER A 148 -8.52 -1.25 13.28
N LEU A 149 -8.22 -0.51 12.21
CA LEU A 149 -6.86 -0.43 11.67
C LEU A 149 -5.92 0.14 12.72
N LYS A 150 -6.26 1.23 13.42
CA LYS A 150 -5.41 1.84 14.48
C LYS A 150 -5.03 0.86 15.60
N LYS A 151 -5.91 -0.09 15.92
CA LYS A 151 -5.65 -1.14 16.92
C LYS A 151 -4.74 -2.25 16.39
N THR A 152 -4.62 -2.40 15.08
CA THR A 152 -3.85 -3.48 14.45
C THR A 152 -2.37 -3.11 14.31
N PRO A 153 -1.43 -3.93 14.82
CA PRO A 153 0.01 -3.72 14.65
C PRO A 153 0.41 -3.48 13.19
N GLY A 154 1.21 -2.44 12.95
CA GLY A 154 1.66 -2.04 11.62
C GLY A 154 0.91 -0.82 11.08
N TRP A 155 -0.35 -0.63 11.45
CA TRP A 155 -1.16 0.51 11.01
C TRP A 155 -0.98 1.76 11.86
N GLN A 156 -0.43 1.65 13.08
CA GLN A 156 -0.22 2.82 13.96
C GLN A 156 0.73 3.87 13.37
N LYS A 157 1.55 3.46 12.40
CA LYS A 157 2.53 4.33 11.72
C LYS A 157 2.10 4.70 10.30
N ALA A 158 1.00 4.13 9.80
CA ALA A 158 0.48 4.44 8.49
C ALA A 158 0.01 5.90 8.42
N SER A 159 0.17 6.52 7.24
CA SER A 159 -0.36 7.86 7.01
C SER A 159 -1.89 7.86 7.12
N LEU A 160 -2.46 9.02 7.48
CA LEU A 160 -3.91 9.19 7.58
C LEU A 160 -4.61 8.83 6.26
N GLU A 161 -4.08 9.33 5.16
CA GLU A 161 -4.58 9.04 3.82
C GLU A 161 -4.57 7.54 3.49
N TYR A 162 -3.47 6.84 3.81
CA TYR A 162 -3.39 5.39 3.56
C TYR A 162 -4.39 4.61 4.40
N ARG A 163 -4.55 4.97 5.67
CA ARG A 163 -5.56 4.37 6.54
C ARG A 163 -6.97 4.62 6.04
N PHE A 164 -7.28 5.84 5.59
CA PHE A 164 -8.60 6.19 5.06
C PHE A 164 -8.93 5.47 3.76
N LYS A 165 -7.94 5.34 2.87
CA LYS A 165 -8.09 4.53 1.65
C LYS A 165 -8.42 3.09 2.04
N ARG A 166 -7.74 2.54 3.05
CA ARG A 166 -8.01 1.17 3.48
C ARG A 166 -9.36 1.00 4.17
N ALA A 167 -9.72 1.92 5.05
CA ALA A 167 -11.04 1.94 5.69
C ALA A 167 -12.17 2.01 4.67
N TYR A 168 -12.00 2.78 3.60
CA TYR A 168 -12.90 2.82 2.45
C TYR A 168 -13.03 1.46 1.76
N GLU A 169 -11.91 0.80 1.42
CA GLU A 169 -11.93 -0.54 0.79
C GLU A 169 -12.54 -1.62 1.69
N ILE A 170 -12.27 -1.59 3.00
CA ILE A 170 -12.91 -2.48 3.98
C ILE A 170 -14.42 -2.25 3.99
N THR A 171 -14.85 -0.99 4.00
CA THR A 171 -16.27 -0.63 4.00
C THR A 171 -16.97 -1.16 2.75
N LYS A 172 -16.36 -1.05 1.56
CA LYS A 172 -16.94 -1.62 0.34
C LYS A 172 -17.13 -3.14 0.45
N ALA A 173 -16.15 -3.86 1.01
CA ALA A 173 -16.27 -5.30 1.26
C ALA A 173 -17.42 -5.64 2.23
N VAL A 174 -17.60 -4.85 3.30
CA VAL A 174 -18.75 -4.98 4.22
C VAL A 174 -20.07 -4.77 3.48
N TYR A 175 -20.11 -3.82 2.55
CA TYR A 175 -21.28 -3.54 1.74
C TYR A 175 -21.51 -4.51 0.56
N GLY A 176 -20.61 -5.48 0.34
CA GLY A 176 -20.79 -6.59 -0.60
C GLY A 176 -19.99 -6.46 -1.90
N GLU A 177 -19.01 -5.57 -1.96
CA GLU A 177 -18.04 -5.59 -3.06
C GLU A 177 -17.27 -6.92 -3.07
N SER A 178 -16.97 -7.44 -4.26
CA SER A 178 -16.19 -8.65 -4.45
C SER A 178 -14.70 -8.38 -4.42
N ALA A 179 -13.91 -9.44 -4.22
CA ALA A 179 -12.47 -9.40 -4.42
C ALA A 179 -12.14 -9.01 -5.87
N ASN A 180 -11.04 -8.27 -6.05
CA ASN A 180 -10.45 -7.99 -7.35
C ASN A 180 -9.28 -8.95 -7.65
N ASP A 181 -8.70 -8.85 -8.84
CA ASP A 181 -7.61 -9.74 -9.29
C ASP A 181 -6.38 -9.75 -8.36
N ALA A 182 -6.12 -8.65 -7.64
CA ALA A 182 -4.98 -8.54 -6.73
C ALA A 182 -5.16 -9.31 -5.41
N GLU A 183 -6.38 -9.75 -5.10
CA GLU A 183 -6.70 -10.42 -3.83
C GLU A 183 -7.59 -11.67 -3.99
N MET A 184 -8.09 -11.94 -5.20
CA MET A 184 -9.08 -13.01 -5.48
C MET A 184 -8.60 -14.39 -5.05
N CYS A 185 -7.37 -14.78 -5.36
CA CYS A 185 -6.88 -16.12 -5.06
C CYS A 185 -6.80 -16.36 -3.55
N ILE A 186 -6.21 -15.41 -2.81
CA ILE A 186 -6.19 -15.46 -1.34
C ILE A 186 -7.60 -15.47 -0.77
N TRP A 187 -8.46 -14.58 -1.26
CA TRP A 187 -9.82 -14.49 -0.74
C TRP A 187 -10.57 -15.81 -0.89
N ILE A 188 -10.40 -16.51 -2.02
CA ILE A 188 -10.95 -17.86 -2.23
C ILE A 188 -10.41 -18.86 -1.20
N ASP A 189 -9.09 -18.89 -0.96
CA ASP A 189 -8.51 -19.80 0.05
C ASP A 189 -9.06 -19.50 1.45
N VAL A 190 -9.03 -18.24 1.88
CA VAL A 190 -9.58 -17.81 3.17
C VAL A 190 -11.08 -18.16 3.28
N ALA A 191 -11.86 -17.85 2.24
CA ALA A 191 -13.30 -18.09 2.23
C ALA A 191 -13.67 -19.58 2.13
N SER A 192 -12.74 -20.45 1.70
CA SER A 192 -12.95 -21.91 1.68
C SER A 192 -12.82 -22.55 3.07
N ARG A 193 -12.09 -21.90 4.00
CA ARG A 193 -11.86 -22.37 5.37
C ARG A 193 -12.98 -22.02 6.34
N ASP A 194 -13.83 -21.05 5.98
CA ASP A 194 -14.95 -20.61 6.82
C ASP A 194 -16.28 -21.03 6.20
N VAL A 195 -17.20 -21.50 7.05
CA VAL A 195 -18.59 -21.78 6.67
C VAL A 195 -19.38 -20.47 6.44
N GLY A 196 -18.79 -19.32 6.77
CA GLY A 196 -19.31 -17.99 6.45
C GLY A 196 -18.34 -17.17 5.60
N LYS A 197 -18.67 -16.94 4.31
CA LYS A 197 -17.97 -15.98 3.44
C LYS A 197 -17.97 -14.53 3.98
N LYS A 198 -18.78 -14.25 5.01
CA LYS A 198 -19.05 -12.91 5.50
C LYS A 198 -17.89 -12.42 6.36
N GLY A 199 -17.23 -11.36 5.92
CA GLY A 199 -16.11 -10.74 6.63
C GLY A 199 -14.72 -11.22 6.19
N SER A 200 -14.59 -12.31 5.43
CA SER A 200 -13.29 -12.78 4.95
C SER A 200 -12.59 -11.74 4.08
N LEU A 201 -13.32 -11.08 3.17
CA LEU A 201 -12.76 -10.01 2.34
C LEU A 201 -12.42 -8.76 3.15
N ALA A 202 -13.29 -8.38 4.09
CA ALA A 202 -13.02 -7.24 4.97
C ALA A 202 -11.77 -7.49 5.84
N ALA A 203 -11.60 -8.72 6.34
CA ALA A 203 -10.46 -9.14 7.15
C ALA A 203 -9.18 -9.19 6.31
N LEU A 204 -9.23 -9.72 5.09
CA LEU A 204 -8.12 -9.65 4.14
C LEU A 204 -7.74 -8.20 3.87
N ARG A 205 -8.73 -7.32 3.76
CA ARG A 205 -8.54 -5.88 3.59
C ARG A 205 -8.07 -5.16 4.85
N MET A 206 -7.89 -5.83 5.99
CA MET A 206 -7.18 -5.25 7.13
C MET A 206 -5.65 -5.38 7.02
N PHE A 207 -5.14 -6.07 6.00
CA PHE A 207 -3.70 -6.18 5.76
C PHE A 207 -3.24 -5.16 4.72
N PRO A 208 -1.98 -4.66 4.79
CA PRO A 208 -1.41 -3.79 3.76
C PRO A 208 -1.44 -4.41 2.37
N ASP A 209 -1.69 -3.59 1.34
CA ASP A 209 -1.86 -4.03 -0.06
C ASP A 209 -0.65 -4.78 -0.60
N PHE A 210 0.57 -4.40 -0.21
CA PHE A 210 1.78 -5.06 -0.68
C PHE A 210 1.86 -6.51 -0.20
N ILE A 211 1.46 -6.78 1.05
CA ILE A 211 1.42 -8.14 1.61
C ILE A 211 0.36 -8.96 0.87
N VAL A 212 -0.85 -8.40 0.70
CA VAL A 212 -1.93 -9.09 -0.02
C VAL A 212 -1.51 -9.40 -1.45
N THR A 213 -0.93 -8.45 -2.17
CA THR A 213 -0.51 -8.62 -3.56
C THR A 213 0.60 -9.67 -3.70
N GLU A 214 1.58 -9.65 -2.80
CA GLU A 214 2.67 -10.63 -2.79
C GLU A 214 2.14 -12.04 -2.53
N LYS A 215 1.31 -12.21 -1.49
CA LYS A 215 0.72 -13.50 -1.16
C LYS A 215 -0.29 -13.98 -2.21
N ASN A 216 -0.91 -13.07 -2.98
CA ASN A 216 -1.79 -13.43 -4.08
C ASN A 216 -1.00 -14.02 -5.25
N LYS A 217 0.22 -13.53 -5.51
CA LYS A 217 1.13 -14.13 -6.50
C LYS A 217 1.59 -15.52 -6.07
N GLU A 218 1.90 -15.72 -4.78
CA GLU A 218 2.21 -17.06 -4.24
C GLU A 218 1.02 -18.01 -4.43
N CYS A 219 -0.21 -17.54 -4.15
CA CYS A 219 -1.43 -18.31 -4.35
C CYS A 219 -1.64 -18.71 -5.83
N LEU A 220 -1.52 -17.74 -6.75
CA LEU A 220 -1.73 -17.96 -8.19
C LEU A 220 -0.66 -18.87 -8.82
N SER A 221 0.53 -18.92 -8.24
CA SER A 221 1.61 -19.81 -8.69
C SER A 221 1.60 -21.18 -8.01
N GLU A 222 0.62 -21.43 -7.12
CA GLU A 222 0.53 -22.63 -6.27
C GLU A 222 1.82 -22.90 -5.46
N SER A 223 2.61 -21.85 -5.24
CA SER A 223 3.89 -21.90 -4.54
C SER A 223 3.71 -21.62 -3.05
N TYR A 224 2.93 -22.47 -2.37
CA TYR A 224 2.54 -22.26 -0.97
C TYR A 224 3.73 -22.39 -0.01
N SER A 225 4.25 -21.24 0.41
CA SER A 225 5.29 -21.17 1.44
C SER A 225 4.70 -21.36 2.85
N GLY A 226 5.56 -21.65 3.83
CA GLY A 226 5.15 -21.61 5.24
C GLY A 226 4.64 -20.22 5.66
N GLU A 227 5.19 -19.16 5.06
CA GLU A 227 4.73 -17.78 5.28
C GLU A 227 3.35 -17.52 4.70
N TYR A 228 3.03 -18.11 3.53
CA TYR A 228 1.69 -18.04 2.96
C TYR A 228 0.67 -18.65 3.92
N SER A 229 0.93 -19.87 4.42
CA SER A 229 0.03 -20.52 5.38
C SER A 229 -0.17 -19.69 6.65
N ALA A 230 0.92 -19.15 7.20
CA ALA A 230 0.86 -18.27 8.36
C ALA A 230 0.07 -16.98 8.09
N PHE A 231 0.17 -16.43 6.88
CA PHE A 231 -0.62 -15.28 6.45
C PHE A 231 -2.11 -15.59 6.35
N ILE A 232 -2.49 -16.72 5.73
CA ILE A 232 -3.89 -17.15 5.68
C ILE A 232 -4.47 -17.33 7.09
N ASP A 233 -3.71 -17.94 8.00
CA ASP A 233 -4.12 -18.09 9.40
C ASP A 233 -4.25 -16.73 10.12
N ALA A 234 -3.39 -15.76 9.79
CA ALA A 234 -3.50 -14.40 10.31
C ALA A 234 -4.76 -13.69 9.80
N VAL A 235 -5.09 -13.84 8.51
CA VAL A 235 -6.34 -13.32 7.94
C VAL A 235 -7.55 -13.96 8.62
N TYR A 236 -7.52 -15.29 8.80
CA TYR A 236 -8.61 -16.01 9.46
C TYR A 236 -8.84 -15.52 10.90
N LYS A 237 -7.77 -15.33 11.67
CA LYS A 237 -7.84 -14.76 13.04
C LYS A 237 -8.38 -13.33 13.08
N LYS A 238 -8.38 -12.61 11.95
CA LYS A 238 -8.93 -11.26 11.82
C LYS A 238 -10.41 -11.21 11.42
N ILE A 239 -11.01 -12.32 11.01
CA ILE A 239 -12.45 -12.35 10.66
C ILE A 239 -13.35 -11.88 11.83
N PRO A 240 -13.15 -12.31 13.08
CA PRO A 240 -13.94 -11.82 14.21
C PRO A 240 -13.86 -10.30 14.41
N ASP A 241 -12.71 -9.70 14.08
CA ASP A 241 -12.48 -8.24 14.12
C ASP A 241 -13.26 -7.50 13.02
N THR A 242 -14.03 -8.18 12.17
CA THR A 242 -14.90 -7.53 11.19
C THR A 242 -16.36 -7.52 11.60
N ALA A 243 -16.75 -8.31 12.63
CA ALA A 243 -18.14 -8.51 13.01
C ALA A 243 -18.87 -7.20 13.37
N PHE A 244 -18.22 -6.31 14.12
CA PHE A 244 -18.83 -5.02 14.49
C PHE A 244 -19.00 -4.09 13.28
N LEU A 245 -18.21 -4.22 12.21
CA LEU A 245 -18.40 -3.45 10.99
C LEU A 245 -19.70 -3.82 10.28
N TYR A 246 -20.04 -5.12 10.27
CA TYR A 246 -21.32 -5.58 9.75
C TYR A 246 -22.49 -5.15 10.63
N ILE A 247 -22.33 -5.17 11.96
CA ILE A 247 -23.33 -4.62 12.89
C ILE A 247 -23.54 -3.12 12.63
N ALA A 248 -22.46 -2.34 12.48
CA ALA A 248 -22.52 -0.91 12.16
C ALA A 248 -23.16 -0.65 10.79
N ALA A 249 -23.00 -1.57 9.84
CA ALA A 249 -23.66 -1.53 8.54
C ALA A 249 -25.12 -2.02 8.55
N GLY A 250 -25.63 -2.51 9.70
CA GLY A 250 -26.97 -3.09 9.82
C GLY A 250 -27.13 -4.42 9.08
N LYS A 251 -26.08 -5.25 9.00
CA LYS A 251 -26.01 -6.47 8.19
C LYS A 251 -25.77 -7.75 8.98
#